data_AF-A0A3M0HS08-F1
#
_entry.id   AF-A0A3M0HS08-F1
#
_cell.length_a   1.000
_cell.length_b   1.000
_cell.length_c   1.000
_cell.angle_alpha   90.00
_cell.angle_beta   90.00
_cell.angle_gamma   90.00
#
_symmetry.space_group_name_H-M   'P 1'
#
loop_
_entity.id
_entity.type
_entity.pdbx_description
1 polymer ?
#
loop_
_entity_poly.entity_id
_entity_poly.type
_entity_poly.pdbx_seq_one_letter_code
_entity_poly.pdbx_strand_id
1 'polypeptide(L)'
;MALRDTSLPEPSGPVSPAVRPLDPADRERLLAGAHHDPHALLGAHPVPGGTLFRALRPFARAVSVLADGARSGLAHEGDGLFSAVLPHATVPAYTLLVEYADTVHETADPYGFLPALGELDLHLIGEGRHEQLWRALGAEPMTHQGVTGTRFTVWAPNARGVRLAGGFNFWDGTGYPMRSLGSSG
;
A
#
# COMPACT_ATOMS: atom_id res chain seq x y z
N MET A 1 -0.53 49.54 4.70
CA MET A 1 -0.76 48.41 3.76
C MET A 1 0.05 47.23 4.29
N ALA A 2 -0.54 46.44 5.19
CA ALA A 2 0.15 45.36 5.90
C ALA A 2 0.04 44.06 5.10
N LEU A 3 1.19 43.51 4.69
CA LEU A 3 1.31 42.17 4.11
C LEU A 3 0.94 41.16 5.20
N ARG A 4 -0.12 40.39 4.98
CA ARG A 4 -0.46 39.23 5.81
C ARG A 4 0.54 38.13 5.50
N ASP A 5 1.40 37.89 6.46
CA ASP A 5 2.25 36.71 6.52
C ASP A 5 1.37 35.46 6.45
N THR A 6 1.53 34.66 5.40
CA THR A 6 0.79 33.41 5.17
C THR A 6 1.78 32.26 5.34
N SER A 7 2.30 32.11 6.55
CA SER A 7 3.06 30.94 6.92
C SER A 7 2.12 29.72 6.98
N LEU A 8 2.50 28.67 6.25
CA LEU A 8 1.84 27.36 6.33
C LEU A 8 1.98 26.82 7.76
N PRO A 9 0.94 26.18 8.32
CA PRO A 9 1.06 25.59 9.65
C PRO A 9 2.14 24.50 9.63
N GLU A 10 3.10 24.59 10.54
CA GLU A 10 4.07 23.52 10.77
C GLU A 10 3.35 22.22 11.14
N PRO A 11 3.81 21.05 10.65
CA PRO A 11 3.27 19.76 11.07
C PRO A 11 3.67 19.50 12.53
N SER A 12 2.86 20.00 13.46
CA SER A 12 2.95 19.70 14.89
C SER A 12 2.24 18.37 15.17
N GLY A 13 2.91 17.28 14.81
CA GLY A 13 2.55 15.92 15.24
C GLY A 13 3.47 15.46 16.38
N PRO A 14 2.95 14.68 17.37
CA PRO A 14 3.81 14.08 18.39
C PRO A 14 4.87 13.21 17.72
N VAL A 15 6.10 13.26 18.24
CA VAL A 15 7.22 12.43 17.78
C VAL A 15 6.84 10.97 18.01
N SER A 16 6.44 10.27 16.95
CA SER A 16 6.14 8.84 16.95
C SER A 16 7.29 8.06 17.57
N PRO A 17 7.04 6.92 18.26
CA PRO A 17 8.11 6.00 18.59
C PRO A 17 8.87 5.66 17.31
N ALA A 18 10.21 5.66 17.40
CA ALA A 18 11.08 5.59 16.23
C ALA A 18 10.66 4.43 15.32
N VAL A 19 10.14 4.78 14.13
CA VAL A 19 9.79 3.78 13.13
C VAL A 19 11.04 3.00 12.78
N ARG A 20 10.99 1.68 12.89
CA ARG A 20 12.10 0.85 12.41
C ARG A 20 12.15 0.98 10.88
N PRO A 21 13.28 1.42 10.30
CA PRO A 21 13.45 1.42 8.85
C PRO A 21 13.25 0.00 8.29
N LEU A 22 12.84 -0.10 7.03
CA LEU A 22 12.88 -1.38 6.32
C LEU A 22 14.29 -1.98 6.35
N ASP A 23 14.36 -3.31 6.40
CA ASP A 23 15.60 -4.01 6.14
C ASP A 23 16.17 -3.56 4.77
N PRO A 24 17.48 -3.27 4.64
CA PRO A 24 18.04 -2.75 3.39
C PRO A 24 17.78 -3.65 2.18
N ALA A 25 17.80 -4.97 2.36
CA ALA A 25 17.57 -5.91 1.26
C ALA A 25 16.08 -5.97 0.87
N ASP A 26 15.17 -5.85 1.83
CA ASP A 26 13.73 -5.71 1.56
C ASP A 26 13.43 -4.39 0.84
N ARG A 27 14.02 -3.28 1.31
CA ARG A 27 13.90 -1.97 0.66
C ARG A 27 14.40 -2.02 -0.77
N GLU A 28 15.58 -2.58 -1.01
CA GLU A 28 16.15 -2.72 -2.36
C GLU A 28 15.21 -3.54 -3.26
N ARG A 29 14.77 -4.71 -2.81
CA ARG A 29 13.85 -5.56 -3.58
C ARG A 29 12.52 -4.85 -3.87
N LEU A 30 11.97 -4.14 -2.90
CA LEU A 30 10.70 -3.43 -3.07
C LEU A 30 10.83 -2.33 -4.14
N LEU A 31 11.86 -1.50 -4.02
CA LEU A 31 12.12 -0.39 -4.95
C LEU A 31 12.53 -0.87 -6.35
N ALA A 32 13.24 -2.00 -6.45
CA ALA A 32 13.57 -2.64 -7.73
C ALA A 32 12.41 -3.44 -8.34
N GLY A 33 11.32 -3.67 -7.60
CA GLY A 33 10.14 -4.40 -8.09
C GLY A 33 10.30 -5.92 -8.08
N ALA A 34 11.22 -6.41 -7.26
CA ALA A 34 11.58 -7.82 -7.10
C ALA A 34 11.19 -8.38 -5.72
N HIS A 35 10.37 -7.65 -4.95
CA HIS A 35 9.84 -8.15 -3.68
C HIS A 35 8.58 -8.98 -3.93
N HIS A 36 8.58 -10.22 -3.45
CA HIS A 36 7.48 -11.18 -3.66
C HIS A 36 6.27 -10.90 -2.76
N ASP A 37 6.47 -10.30 -1.59
CA ASP A 37 5.38 -9.97 -0.65
C ASP A 37 5.41 -8.50 -0.18
N PRO A 38 5.02 -7.54 -1.04
CA PRO A 38 4.94 -6.13 -0.66
C PRO A 38 3.96 -5.84 0.50
N HIS A 39 2.93 -6.69 0.68
CA HIS A 39 1.94 -6.55 1.76
C HIS A 39 2.52 -6.82 3.14
N ALA A 40 3.64 -7.54 3.26
CA ALA A 40 4.38 -7.68 4.52
C ALA A 40 5.13 -6.39 4.92
N LEU A 41 5.40 -5.49 3.96
CA LEU A 41 6.20 -4.29 4.19
C LEU A 41 5.35 -3.01 4.21
N LEU A 42 4.31 -2.97 3.36
CA LEU A 42 3.41 -1.83 3.15
C LEU A 42 2.06 -2.08 3.83
N GLY A 43 1.28 -1.01 4.02
CA GLY A 43 0.01 -1.07 4.71
C GLY A 43 0.14 -0.82 6.21
N ALA A 44 -0.82 -1.33 6.96
CA ALA A 44 -0.93 -1.13 8.41
C ALA A 44 -0.62 -2.42 9.17
N HIS A 45 0.34 -2.37 10.09
CA HIS A 45 0.87 -3.51 10.83
C HIS A 45 0.88 -3.22 12.33
N PRO A 46 0.28 -4.06 13.19
CA PRO A 46 0.42 -3.93 14.64
C PRO A 46 1.88 -4.09 15.05
N VAL A 47 2.37 -3.17 15.89
CA VAL A 47 3.74 -3.18 16.43
C VAL A 47 3.73 -2.81 17.90
N PRO A 48 4.79 -3.11 18.68
CA PRO A 48 4.92 -2.55 20.02
C PRO A 48 4.84 -1.02 19.97
N GLY A 49 3.89 -0.44 20.72
CA GLY A 49 3.67 1.00 20.76
C GLY A 49 2.58 1.54 19.81
N GLY A 50 1.92 0.69 19.00
CA GLY A 50 0.76 1.10 18.21
C GLY A 50 0.62 0.34 16.89
N THR A 51 0.23 1.06 15.84
CA THR A 51 0.12 0.51 14.48
C THR A 51 1.10 1.27 13.57
N LEU A 52 2.00 0.53 12.92
CA LEU A 52 2.87 1.03 11.87
C LEU A 52 2.04 1.18 10.59
N PHE A 53 2.02 2.38 10.03
CA PHE A 53 1.54 2.62 8.67
C PHE A 53 2.75 2.87 7.79
N ARG A 54 2.84 2.17 6.65
CA ARG A 54 3.88 2.40 5.65
C ARG A 54 3.31 2.40 4.24
N ALA A 55 3.60 3.45 3.48
CA ALA A 55 3.12 3.63 2.12
C ALA A 55 4.28 3.87 1.15
N LEU A 56 4.19 3.29 -0.05
CA LEU A 56 5.04 3.61 -1.19
C LEU A 56 4.24 4.49 -2.17
N ARG A 57 4.59 5.78 -2.21
CA ARG A 57 3.98 6.81 -3.07
C ARG A 57 5.10 7.61 -3.75
N PRO A 58 5.64 7.10 -4.86
CA PRO A 58 6.63 7.82 -5.66
C PRO A 58 6.12 9.23 -6.02
N PHE A 59 7.01 10.22 -5.98
CA PHE A 59 6.75 11.63 -6.29
C PHE A 59 5.76 12.37 -5.37
N ALA A 60 5.19 11.71 -4.35
CA ALA A 60 4.39 12.40 -3.36
C ALA A 60 5.26 13.36 -2.54
N ARG A 61 4.71 14.54 -2.22
CA ARG A 61 5.33 15.51 -1.30
C ARG A 61 5.06 15.15 0.15
N ALA A 62 3.86 14.64 0.44
CA ALA A 62 3.47 14.20 1.76
C ALA A 62 2.44 13.07 1.68
N VAL A 63 2.41 12.23 2.71
CA VAL A 63 1.36 11.24 2.92
C VAL A 63 0.83 11.39 4.33
N SER A 64 -0.47 11.28 4.51
CA SER A 64 -1.12 11.23 5.82
C SER A 64 -2.11 10.08 5.88
N VAL A 65 -2.33 9.55 7.08
CA VAL A 65 -3.40 8.60 7.40
C VAL A 65 -4.58 9.40 7.95
N LEU A 66 -5.78 9.16 7.42
CA LEU A 66 -7.04 9.63 8.00
C LEU A 66 -7.73 8.43 8.67
N ALA A 67 -7.78 8.44 9.99
CA ALA A 67 -8.41 7.39 10.80
C ALA A 67 -9.16 8.04 11.96
N ASP A 68 -10.35 7.54 12.30
CA ASP A 68 -11.20 8.06 13.39
C ASP A 68 -11.45 9.59 13.31
N GLY A 69 -11.48 10.14 12.09
CA GLY A 69 -11.63 11.58 11.83
C GLY A 69 -10.37 12.42 12.07
N ALA A 70 -9.26 11.80 12.47
CA ALA A 70 -7.98 12.47 12.70
C ALA A 70 -7.01 12.23 11.53
N ARG A 71 -6.36 13.32 11.08
CA ARG A 71 -5.28 13.27 10.08
C ARG A 71 -3.93 13.21 10.79
N SER A 72 -3.15 12.18 10.49
CA SER A 72 -1.79 11.99 11.01
C SER A 72 -0.78 11.90 9.87
N GLY A 73 0.23 12.77 9.87
CA GLY A 73 1.29 12.77 8.85
C GLY A 73 2.23 11.57 8.97
N LEU A 74 2.69 11.06 7.84
CA LEU A 74 3.75 10.04 7.76
C LEU A 74 5.10 10.70 7.46
N ALA A 75 6.16 10.25 8.14
CA ALA A 75 7.52 10.72 7.93
C ALA A 75 8.09 10.17 6.62
N HIS A 76 8.78 11.00 5.84
CA HIS A 76 9.42 10.60 4.59
C HIS A 76 10.71 9.80 4.87
N GLU A 77 10.81 8.58 4.31
CA GLU A 77 11.97 7.69 4.44
C GLU A 77 12.88 7.71 3.20
N GLY A 78 12.56 8.51 2.18
CA GLY A 78 13.22 8.52 0.87
C GLY A 78 12.56 7.60 -0.16
N ASP A 79 12.87 7.80 -1.45
CA ASP A 79 12.41 6.95 -2.56
C ASP A 79 10.88 6.76 -2.65
N GLY A 80 10.12 7.73 -2.14
CA GLY A 80 8.65 7.67 -2.07
C GLY A 80 8.11 6.79 -0.95
N LEU A 81 8.94 6.32 -0.01
CA LEU A 81 8.49 5.64 1.20
C LEU A 81 8.12 6.65 2.28
N PHE A 82 7.01 6.39 2.95
CA PHE A 82 6.50 7.16 4.07
C PHE A 82 6.04 6.23 5.18
N SER A 83 6.30 6.59 6.44
CA SER A 83 5.87 5.78 7.58
C SER A 83 5.62 6.55 8.88
N ALA A 84 4.79 5.99 9.75
CA ALA A 84 4.66 6.42 11.13
C ALA A 84 4.09 5.28 11.98
N VAL A 85 4.46 5.24 13.26
CA VAL A 85 3.73 4.46 14.26
C VAL A 85 2.73 5.40 14.93
N LEU A 86 1.45 5.08 14.78
CA LEU A 86 0.34 5.84 15.34
C LEU A 86 -0.28 5.08 16.53
N PRO A 87 -0.84 5.77 17.53
CA PRO A 87 -1.29 5.18 18.79
C PRO A 87 -2.63 4.42 18.67
N HIS A 88 -2.77 3.54 17.68
CA HIS A 88 -3.90 2.63 17.52
C HIS A 88 -3.49 1.23 18.00
N ALA A 89 -4.25 0.67 18.95
CA ALA A 89 -3.99 -0.66 19.51
C ALA A 89 -4.25 -1.80 18.50
N THR A 90 -5.16 -1.57 17.56
CA THR A 90 -5.43 -2.45 16.42
C THR A 90 -5.47 -1.61 15.15
N VAL A 91 -5.34 -2.24 13.99
CA VAL A 91 -5.48 -1.56 12.71
C VAL A 91 -6.90 -0.96 12.58
N PRO A 92 -7.06 0.37 12.50
CA PRO A 92 -8.36 1.01 12.33
C PRO A 92 -8.80 0.93 10.85
N ALA A 93 -10.04 1.30 10.56
CA ALA A 93 -10.40 1.70 9.20
C ALA A 93 -9.73 3.04 8.89
N TYR A 94 -9.10 3.16 7.72
CA TYR A 94 -8.38 4.38 7.34
C TYR A 94 -8.34 4.60 5.84
N THR A 95 -8.09 5.85 5.44
CA THR A 95 -7.72 6.24 4.09
C THR A 95 -6.36 6.94 4.10
N LEU A 96 -5.69 6.96 2.95
CA LEU A 96 -4.48 7.73 2.72
C LEU A 96 -4.85 9.05 2.06
N LEU A 97 -4.31 10.14 2.57
CA LEU A 97 -4.25 11.44 1.91
C LEU A 97 -2.86 11.59 1.31
N VAL A 98 -2.76 11.53 -0.01
CA VAL A 98 -1.49 11.61 -0.76
C VAL A 98 -1.41 12.95 -1.46
N GLU A 99 -0.45 13.77 -1.05
CA GLU A 99 -0.24 15.10 -1.60
C GLU A 99 0.81 15.06 -2.71
N TYR A 100 0.40 15.44 -3.92
CA TYR A 100 1.26 15.66 -5.07
C TYR A 100 1.36 17.17 -5.36
N ALA A 101 2.02 17.54 -6.46
CA ALA A 101 2.36 18.93 -6.74
C ALA A 101 1.16 19.90 -6.68
N ASP A 102 0.01 19.47 -7.22
CA ASP A 102 -1.14 20.34 -7.47
C ASP A 102 -2.44 19.81 -6.84
N THR A 103 -2.39 18.68 -6.13
CA THR A 103 -3.59 18.00 -5.65
C THR A 103 -3.32 17.09 -4.46
N VAL A 104 -4.36 16.90 -3.64
CA VAL A 104 -4.40 15.89 -2.59
C VAL A 104 -5.38 14.80 -3.02
N HIS A 105 -4.90 13.57 -3.13
CA HIS A 105 -5.73 12.41 -3.42
C HIS A 105 -6.07 11.67 -2.13
N GLU A 106 -7.36 11.54 -1.84
CA GLU A 106 -7.84 10.59 -0.84
C GLU A 106 -8.06 9.24 -1.51
N THR A 107 -7.47 8.18 -0.95
CA THR A 107 -7.57 6.82 -1.49
C THR A 107 -7.52 5.78 -0.39
N ALA A 108 -8.19 4.64 -0.60
CA ALA A 108 -7.92 3.45 0.19
C ALA A 108 -6.45 2.99 0.00
N ASP A 109 -5.88 2.32 1.00
CA ASP A 109 -4.57 1.71 0.89
C ASP A 109 -4.67 0.30 0.27
N PRO A 110 -4.17 0.05 -0.95
CA PRO A 110 -4.19 -1.28 -1.57
C PRO A 110 -3.44 -2.34 -0.76
N TYR A 111 -2.51 -1.93 0.11
CA TYR A 111 -1.74 -2.84 0.97
C TYR A 111 -2.41 -3.14 2.31
N GLY A 112 -3.53 -2.47 2.61
CA GLY A 112 -4.39 -2.82 3.74
C GLY A 112 -5.35 -3.99 3.48
N PHE A 113 -5.40 -4.52 2.25
CA PHE A 113 -6.37 -5.56 1.88
C PHE A 113 -5.86 -7.00 2.03
N LEU A 114 -6.69 -7.86 2.62
CA LEU A 114 -6.47 -9.31 2.69
C LEU A 114 -6.46 -9.95 1.29
N PRO A 115 -5.84 -11.14 1.12
CA PRO A 115 -5.93 -11.91 -0.13
C PRO A 115 -7.37 -12.03 -0.61
N ALA A 116 -7.57 -11.75 -1.90
CA ALA A 116 -8.89 -11.79 -2.53
C ALA A 116 -9.19 -13.14 -3.21
N LEU A 117 -8.20 -14.05 -3.26
CA LEU A 117 -8.38 -15.45 -3.64
C LEU A 117 -8.34 -16.32 -2.38
N GLY A 118 -9.24 -17.29 -2.30
CA GLY A 118 -9.26 -18.24 -1.20
C GLY A 118 -8.33 -19.43 -1.43
N GLU A 119 -8.05 -20.18 -0.36
CA GLU A 119 -7.23 -21.40 -0.42
C GLU A 119 -7.75 -22.44 -1.42
N LEU A 120 -9.07 -22.58 -1.55
CA LEU A 120 -9.66 -23.51 -2.51
C LEU A 120 -9.36 -23.11 -3.97
N ASP A 121 -9.43 -21.81 -4.29
CA ASP A 121 -9.09 -21.32 -5.63
C ASP A 121 -7.61 -21.60 -5.92
N LEU A 122 -6.72 -21.27 -4.98
CA LEU A 122 -5.28 -21.50 -5.11
C LEU A 122 -4.94 -22.98 -5.28
N HIS A 123 -5.63 -23.86 -4.54
CA HIS A 123 -5.48 -25.30 -4.65
C HIS A 123 -5.92 -25.81 -6.03
N LEU A 124 -7.12 -25.44 -6.50
CA LEU A 124 -7.64 -25.86 -7.81
C LEU A 124 -6.81 -25.31 -8.98
N ILE A 125 -6.24 -24.10 -8.84
CA ILE A 125 -5.29 -23.54 -9.80
C ILE A 125 -4.03 -24.40 -9.86
N GLY A 126 -3.46 -24.75 -8.70
CA GLY A 126 -2.27 -25.59 -8.60
C GLY A 126 -2.47 -27.00 -9.16
N GLU A 127 -3.67 -27.58 -9.03
CA GLU A 127 -4.01 -28.88 -9.63
C GLU A 127 -4.38 -28.80 -11.12
N GLY A 128 -4.52 -27.60 -11.70
CA GLY A 128 -5.02 -27.44 -13.07
C GLY A 128 -6.50 -27.84 -13.24
N ARG A 129 -7.28 -27.79 -12.16
CA ARG A 129 -8.68 -28.25 -12.08
C ARG A 129 -9.68 -27.13 -11.83
N HIS A 130 -9.24 -25.88 -11.84
CA HIS A 130 -10.12 -24.73 -11.62
C HIS A 130 -11.01 -24.46 -12.84
N GLU A 131 -12.21 -25.05 -12.88
CA GLU A 131 -13.12 -24.96 -14.04
C GLU A 131 -13.60 -23.54 -14.36
N GLN A 132 -13.52 -22.60 -13.41
CA GLN A 132 -13.89 -21.19 -13.61
C GLN A 132 -12.67 -20.26 -13.51
N LEU A 133 -11.52 -20.69 -14.05
CA LEU A 133 -10.24 -19.99 -13.91
C LEU A 133 -10.30 -18.50 -14.30
N TRP A 134 -11.14 -18.15 -15.29
CA TRP A 134 -11.34 -16.78 -15.75
C TRP A 134 -12.00 -15.85 -14.71
N ARG A 135 -12.63 -16.39 -13.66
CA ARG A 135 -13.14 -15.60 -12.52
C ARG A 135 -12.08 -15.39 -11.45
N ALA A 136 -11.04 -16.23 -11.42
CA ALA A 136 -9.95 -16.18 -10.45
C ALA A 136 -8.78 -15.33 -10.96
N LEU A 137 -8.36 -15.55 -12.20
CA LEU A 137 -7.29 -14.80 -12.87
C LEU A 137 -7.83 -13.58 -13.63
N GLY A 138 -6.95 -12.62 -13.91
CA GLY A 138 -7.25 -11.42 -14.69
C GLY A 138 -7.59 -10.21 -13.83
N ALA A 139 -8.31 -9.27 -14.44
CA ALA A 139 -8.79 -8.04 -13.80
C ALA A 139 -10.29 -8.17 -13.53
N GLU A 140 -10.67 -8.22 -12.26
CA GLU A 140 -12.06 -8.42 -11.83
C GLU A 140 -12.54 -7.23 -11.00
N PRO A 141 -13.49 -6.42 -11.50
CA PRO A 141 -14.15 -5.41 -10.70
C PRO A 141 -14.94 -6.04 -9.55
N MET A 142 -14.69 -5.60 -8.32
CA MET A 142 -15.34 -6.16 -7.14
C MET A 142 -15.41 -5.15 -5.98
N THR A 143 -16.25 -5.45 -4.99
CA THR A 143 -16.19 -4.81 -3.68
C THR A 143 -15.46 -5.74 -2.73
N HIS A 144 -14.32 -5.30 -2.20
CA HIS A 144 -13.50 -6.06 -1.27
C HIS A 144 -13.36 -5.28 0.04
N GLN A 145 -13.72 -5.91 1.16
CA GLN A 145 -13.70 -5.27 2.49
C GLN A 145 -14.37 -3.88 2.51
N GLY A 146 -15.53 -3.77 1.84
CA GLY A 146 -16.32 -2.54 1.77
C GLY A 146 -15.86 -1.50 0.74
N VAL A 147 -14.75 -1.73 0.03
CA VAL A 147 -14.22 -0.79 -0.98
C VAL A 147 -14.41 -1.35 -2.39
N THR A 148 -15.03 -0.57 -3.27
CA THR A 148 -15.15 -0.90 -4.70
C THR A 148 -13.83 -0.63 -5.42
N GLY A 149 -13.37 -1.60 -6.21
CA GLY A 149 -12.15 -1.48 -6.99
C GLY A 149 -12.01 -2.61 -8.00
N THR A 150 -10.78 -2.90 -8.41
CA THR A 150 -10.46 -4.00 -9.32
C THR A 150 -9.37 -4.86 -8.72
N ARG A 151 -9.64 -6.16 -8.57
CA ARG A 151 -8.63 -7.15 -8.22
C ARG A 151 -7.85 -7.52 -9.47
N PHE A 152 -6.53 -7.56 -9.37
CA PHE A 152 -5.67 -8.09 -10.41
C PHE A 152 -5.01 -9.38 -9.92
N THR A 153 -5.02 -10.40 -10.76
CA THR A 153 -4.38 -11.69 -10.49
C THR A 153 -3.76 -12.21 -11.77
N VAL A 154 -2.48 -12.57 -11.71
CA VAL A 154 -1.74 -13.14 -12.83
C VAL A 154 -1.00 -14.36 -12.32
N TRP A 155 -0.90 -15.38 -13.15
CA TRP A 155 -0.05 -16.53 -12.87
C TRP A 155 1.35 -16.27 -13.42
N ALA A 156 2.33 -16.16 -12.53
CA ALA A 156 3.70 -15.78 -12.90
C ALA A 156 4.74 -16.46 -11.99
N PRO A 157 4.81 -17.81 -11.96
CA PRO A 157 5.51 -18.57 -10.92
C PRO A 157 7.01 -18.33 -10.82
N ASN A 158 7.65 -17.88 -11.91
CA ASN A 158 9.09 -17.63 -11.96
C ASN A 158 9.44 -16.13 -11.92
N ALA A 159 8.44 -15.24 -11.80
CA ALA A 159 8.69 -13.81 -11.70
C ALA A 159 9.28 -13.49 -10.32
N ARG A 160 10.30 -12.64 -10.29
CA ARG A 160 10.85 -12.12 -9.02
C ARG A 160 9.88 -11.16 -8.32
N GLY A 161 9.07 -10.47 -9.10
CA GLY A 161 8.02 -9.58 -8.65
C GLY A 161 7.18 -9.11 -9.83
N VAL A 162 5.99 -8.64 -9.54
CA VAL A 162 5.04 -8.13 -10.53
C VAL A 162 4.55 -6.77 -10.07
N ARG A 163 4.35 -5.83 -11.01
CA ARG A 163 3.80 -4.50 -10.75
C ARG A 163 2.64 -4.23 -11.68
N LEU A 164 1.67 -3.47 -11.20
CA LEU A 164 0.53 -3.03 -11.99
C LEU A 164 0.83 -1.65 -12.58
N ALA A 165 0.79 -1.53 -13.91
CA ALA A 165 0.94 -0.26 -14.62
C ALA A 165 -0.25 -0.05 -15.56
N GLY A 166 -0.75 1.18 -15.64
CA GLY A 166 -1.85 1.55 -16.51
C GLY A 166 -2.15 3.05 -16.48
N GLY A 167 -3.24 3.47 -17.13
CA GLY A 167 -3.58 4.90 -17.23
C GLY A 167 -3.70 5.60 -15.87
N PHE A 168 -4.21 4.91 -14.85
CA PHE A 168 -4.44 5.47 -13.51
C PHE A 168 -3.14 5.81 -12.73
N ASN A 169 -2.00 5.25 -13.14
CA ASN A 169 -0.70 5.54 -12.55
C ASN A 169 0.32 6.02 -13.59
N PHE A 170 -0.17 6.59 -14.70
CA PHE A 170 0.66 7.13 -15.79
C PHE A 170 1.67 6.12 -16.33
N TRP A 171 1.31 4.82 -16.31
CA TRP A 171 2.17 3.71 -16.68
C TRP A 171 3.43 3.53 -15.81
N ASP A 172 3.48 4.14 -14.62
CA ASP A 172 4.48 3.88 -13.59
C ASP A 172 3.94 2.91 -12.54
N GLY A 173 4.44 1.66 -12.59
CA GLY A 173 4.06 0.61 -11.65
C GLY A 173 4.78 0.64 -10.30
N THR A 174 5.70 1.59 -10.06
CA THR A 174 6.54 1.61 -8.87
C THR A 174 5.74 1.64 -7.56
N GLY A 175 4.63 2.39 -7.52
CA GLY A 175 3.74 2.46 -6.37
C GLY A 175 2.75 1.30 -6.22
N TYR A 176 2.75 0.33 -7.14
CA TYR A 176 1.77 -0.76 -7.20
C TYR A 176 2.40 -2.16 -7.41
N PRO A 177 3.42 -2.58 -6.63
CA PRO A 177 3.86 -3.97 -6.62
C PRO A 177 2.77 -4.93 -6.09
N MET A 178 2.69 -6.13 -6.67
CA MET A 178 1.76 -7.20 -6.32
C MET A 178 2.45 -8.22 -5.40
N ARG A 179 1.67 -8.89 -4.54
CA ARG A 179 2.14 -10.06 -3.77
C ARG A 179 1.96 -11.34 -4.55
N SER A 180 2.88 -12.29 -4.36
CA SER A 180 2.66 -13.70 -4.69
C SER A 180 1.80 -14.36 -3.60
N LEU A 181 1.00 -15.35 -3.98
CA LEU A 181 0.10 -16.08 -3.08
C LEU A 181 0.63 -17.51 -2.84
N GLY A 182 1.90 -17.61 -2.46
CA GLY A 182 2.56 -18.87 -2.13
C GLY A 182 3.10 -19.62 -3.35
N SER A 183 3.13 -20.95 -3.27
CA SER A 183 3.76 -21.80 -4.30
C SER A 183 2.94 -21.98 -5.58
N SER A 184 1.70 -21.49 -5.63
CA SER A 184 0.85 -21.59 -6.82
C SER A 184 1.32 -20.70 -7.98
N GLY A 185 2.21 -19.73 -7.69
CA GLY A 185 2.87 -18.87 -8.67
C GLY A 185 2.35 -17.44 -8.69
#